data_AF-A0AAW9J0J9-F1
#
_entry.id   AF-A0AAW9J0J9-F1
#
_cell.length_a   1.000
_cell.length_b   1.000
_cell.length_c   1.000
_cell.angle_alpha   90.00
_cell.angle_beta   90.00
_cell.angle_gamma   90.00
#
_symmetry.space_group_name_H-M   'P 1'
#
loop_
_entity.id
_entity.type
_entity.pdbx_description
1 polymer ?
#
loop_
_entity_poly.entity_id
_entity_poly.type
_entity_poly.pdbx_seq_one_letter_code
_entity_poly.pdbx_strand_id
1 'polypeptide(L)'
;PLMGLANSLPVLLLLILIQQILWFFGLHGSNILAPIISSIFLALTAENMAAIAAGNTEGINIINSQFLDSYVNLGGSGLTAALMIAMIIKSKSAINKSIRNIASGPAFFNINEPVIFGLPIVLNPIYIIPFILAPIASALIAYGLSAIHFVAPASVIVPW
;
A
#
# COMPACT_ATOMS: atom_id res chain seq x y z
N PRO A 1 1.81 18.65 -17.25
CA PRO A 1 1.15 19.27 -16.07
C PRO A 1 0.65 18.24 -15.03
N LEU A 2 -0.19 17.27 -15.43
CA LEU A 2 -0.70 16.22 -14.54
C LEU A 2 0.37 15.23 -14.07
N MET A 3 1.31 14.85 -14.94
CA MET A 3 2.44 13.97 -14.58
C MET A 3 3.39 14.60 -13.54
N GLY A 4 3.53 15.93 -13.51
CA GLY A 4 4.34 16.62 -12.51
C GLY A 4 3.68 16.68 -11.13
N LEU A 5 2.34 16.70 -11.06
CA LEU A 5 1.58 16.59 -9.81
C LEU A 5 1.53 15.15 -9.30
N ALA A 6 1.49 14.20 -10.23
CA ALA A 6 1.46 12.77 -9.96
C ALA A 6 2.66 12.24 -9.17
N ASN A 7 3.88 12.67 -9.51
CA ASN A 7 5.10 12.31 -8.78
C ASN A 7 5.30 13.23 -7.56
N SER A 8 4.24 13.47 -6.78
CA SER A 8 4.32 14.28 -5.57
C SER A 8 3.81 13.51 -4.35
N LEU A 9 4.57 13.63 -3.26
CA LEU A 9 4.21 13.01 -1.99
C LEU A 9 2.81 13.43 -1.50
N PRO A 10 2.38 14.71 -1.58
CA PRO A 10 1.02 15.09 -1.20
C PRO A 10 -0.08 14.38 -2.00
N VAL A 11 0.11 14.18 -3.30
CA VAL A 11 -0.86 13.46 -4.14
C VAL A 11 -0.91 11.98 -3.76
N LEU A 12 0.22 11.35 -3.49
CA LEU A 12 0.28 9.98 -2.98
C LEU A 12 -0.49 9.85 -1.65
N LEU A 13 -0.23 10.73 -0.69
CA LEU A 13 -0.90 10.70 0.62
C LEU A 13 -2.41 10.90 0.50
N LEU A 14 -2.86 11.78 -0.40
CA LEU A 14 -4.27 11.98 -0.68
C LEU A 14 -4.92 10.72 -1.28
N LEU A 15 -4.23 10.04 -2.21
CA LEU A 15 -4.74 8.79 -2.79
C LEU A 15 -4.85 7.68 -1.75
N ILE A 16 -3.85 7.54 -0.86
CA ILE A 16 -3.91 6.59 0.25
C ILE A 16 -5.13 6.88 1.13
N LEU A 17 -5.35 8.15 1.49
CA LEU A 17 -6.50 8.57 2.29
C LEU A 17 -7.83 8.21 1.61
N ILE A 18 -7.98 8.54 0.33
CA ILE A 18 -9.19 8.23 -0.44
C ILE A 18 -9.41 6.71 -0.50
N GLN A 19 -8.36 5.92 -0.76
CA GLN A 19 -8.43 4.46 -0.80
C GLN A 19 -8.97 3.90 0.52
N GLN A 20 -8.43 4.36 1.66
CA GLN A 20 -8.84 3.87 2.97
C GLN A 20 -10.25 4.33 3.35
N ILE A 21 -10.67 5.54 2.96
CA ILE A 21 -12.04 6.02 3.17
C ILE A 21 -13.04 5.18 2.36
N LEU A 22 -12.72 4.82 1.11
CA LEU A 22 -13.58 3.93 0.31
C LEU A 22 -13.75 2.57 1.01
N TRP A 23 -12.64 1.98 1.47
CA TRP A 23 -12.68 0.72 2.23
C TRP A 23 -13.42 0.83 3.56
N PHE A 24 -13.38 1.97 4.23
CA PHE A 24 -14.17 2.21 5.42
C PHE A 24 -15.68 2.08 5.16
N PHE A 25 -16.15 2.49 3.98
CA PHE A 25 -17.54 2.29 3.53
C PHE A 25 -17.79 0.92 2.87
N GLY A 26 -16.82 0.00 2.90
CA GLY A 26 -16.91 -1.32 2.27
C GLY A 26 -16.77 -1.29 0.74
N LEU A 27 -16.40 -0.15 0.16
CA LEU A 27 -16.10 -0.04 -1.26
C LEU A 27 -14.65 -0.45 -1.50
N HIS A 28 -14.40 -1.23 -2.55
CA HIS A 28 -13.07 -1.73 -2.85
C HIS A 28 -12.16 -0.61 -3.39
N GLY A 29 -11.57 0.18 -2.50
CA GLY A 29 -10.84 1.41 -2.82
C GLY A 29 -9.74 1.21 -3.86
N SER A 30 -8.97 0.11 -3.76
CA SER A 30 -7.89 -0.19 -4.70
C SER A 30 -8.38 -0.42 -6.13
N ASN A 31 -9.56 -1.04 -6.30
CA ASN A 31 -10.14 -1.30 -7.63
C ASN A 31 -10.76 -0.03 -8.21
N ILE A 32 -11.39 0.79 -7.37
CA ILE A 32 -11.96 2.08 -7.78
C ILE A 32 -10.85 3.04 -8.22
N LEU A 33 -9.71 3.04 -7.54
CA LEU A 33 -8.57 3.90 -7.86
C LEU A 33 -7.62 3.30 -8.90
N ALA A 34 -7.80 2.03 -9.29
CA ALA A 34 -6.91 1.33 -10.22
C ALA A 34 -6.65 2.09 -11.53
N PRO A 35 -7.64 2.71 -12.21
CA PRO A 35 -7.39 3.47 -13.44
C PRO A 35 -6.47 4.68 -13.23
N ILE A 36 -6.56 5.32 -12.06
CA ILE A 36 -5.69 6.45 -11.69
C ILE A 36 -4.29 5.92 -11.42
N ILE A 37 -4.18 4.83 -10.66
CA ILE A 37 -2.88 4.19 -10.37
C ILE A 37 -2.18 3.76 -11.66
N SER A 38 -2.88 3.07 -12.56
CA SER A 38 -2.33 2.56 -13.81
C SER A 38 -1.94 3.66 -14.79
N SER A 39 -2.72 4.74 -14.88
CA SER A 39 -2.42 5.82 -15.83
C SER A 39 -1.22 6.67 -15.40
N ILE A 40 -0.98 6.74 -14.09
CA ILE A 40 0.01 7.65 -13.52
C ILE A 40 1.25 6.88 -13.05
N PHE A 41 1.08 5.99 -12.07
CA PHE A 41 2.20 5.42 -11.33
C PHE A 41 2.87 4.28 -12.09
N LEU A 42 2.14 3.55 -12.94
CA LEU A 42 2.73 2.53 -13.80
C LEU A 42 3.65 3.14 -14.86
N ALA A 43 3.30 4.31 -15.39
CA ALA A 43 4.15 5.06 -16.30
C ALA A 43 5.47 5.46 -15.62
N LEU A 44 5.42 5.90 -14.36
CA LEU A 44 6.63 6.21 -13.57
C LEU A 44 7.51 4.97 -13.32
N THR A 45 6.90 3.79 -13.13
CA THR A 45 7.66 2.54 -13.04
C THR A 45 8.36 2.21 -14.37
N ALA A 46 7.68 2.42 -15.50
CA ALA A 46 8.26 2.21 -16.83
C ALA A 46 9.42 3.20 -17.11
N GLU A 47 9.31 4.46 -16.67
CA GLU A 47 10.42 5.43 -16.74
C GLU A 47 11.63 4.97 -15.92
N ASN A 48 11.42 4.40 -14.72
CA ASN A 48 12.50 3.82 -13.93
C ASN A 48 13.17 2.64 -14.65
N MET A 49 12.39 1.74 -15.24
CA MET A 49 12.93 0.64 -16.05
C MET A 49 13.79 1.15 -17.20
N ALA A 50 13.32 2.17 -17.93
CA ALA A 50 14.05 2.78 -19.04
C ALA A 50 15.35 3.45 -18.57
N ALA A 51 15.33 4.13 -17.41
CA ALA A 51 16.51 4.74 -16.81
C ALA A 51 17.59 3.70 -16.48
N ILE A 52 17.20 2.57 -15.87
CA ILE A 52 18.12 1.45 -15.60
C ILE A 52 18.66 0.88 -16.92
N ALA A 53 17.81 0.66 -17.92
CA ALA A 53 18.22 0.14 -19.23
C ALA A 53 19.18 1.09 -19.97
N ALA A 54 19.09 2.41 -19.72
CA ALA A 54 20.00 3.42 -20.25
C ALA A 54 21.33 3.53 -19.48
N GLY A 55 21.54 2.71 -18.44
CA GLY A 55 22.78 2.65 -17.69
C GLY A 55 22.79 3.40 -16.36
N ASN A 56 21.64 3.93 -15.90
CA ASN A 56 21.55 4.48 -14.55
C ASN A 56 21.68 3.36 -13.50
N THR A 57 22.30 3.68 -12.36
CA THR A 57 22.44 2.75 -11.24
C THR A 57 21.14 2.53 -10.47
N GLU A 58 20.20 3.48 -10.53
CA GLU A 58 18.91 3.42 -9.85
C GLU A 58 17.80 4.11 -10.67
N GLY A 59 16.53 3.84 -10.29
CA GLY A 59 15.37 4.51 -10.88
C GLY A 59 15.34 6.00 -10.53
N ILE A 60 14.65 6.80 -11.35
CA ILE A 60 14.59 8.27 -11.22
C ILE A 60 13.35 8.76 -10.45
N ASN A 61 12.33 7.91 -10.30
CA ASN A 61 11.07 8.21 -9.64
C ASN A 61 10.93 7.36 -8.37
N ILE A 62 11.04 7.98 -7.19
CA ILE A 62 10.80 7.31 -5.89
C ILE A 62 9.37 6.79 -5.83
N ILE A 63 8.40 7.63 -6.18
CA ILE A 63 6.99 7.29 -6.16
C ILE A 63 6.62 6.71 -7.53
N ASN A 64 6.22 5.46 -7.55
CA ASN A 64 5.76 4.73 -8.74
C ASN A 64 4.81 3.60 -8.31
N SER A 65 4.30 2.77 -9.23
CA SER A 65 3.28 1.76 -8.87
C SER A 65 3.80 0.77 -7.83
N GLN A 66 5.06 0.36 -7.98
CA GLN A 66 5.71 -0.64 -7.14
C GLN A 66 6.00 -0.11 -5.74
N PHE A 67 6.17 1.21 -5.60
CA PHE A 67 6.23 1.86 -4.29
C PHE A 67 4.92 1.67 -3.52
N LEU A 68 3.76 1.84 -4.17
CA LEU A 68 2.47 1.60 -3.51
C LEU A 68 2.33 0.13 -3.12
N ASP A 69 2.62 -0.79 -4.03
CA ASP A 69 2.45 -2.22 -3.78
C ASP A 69 3.38 -2.73 -2.67
N SER A 70 4.62 -2.24 -2.63
CA SER A 70 5.64 -2.71 -1.67
C SER A 70 5.53 -2.07 -0.28
N TYR A 71 5.18 -0.77 -0.20
CA TYR A 71 5.27 -0.02 1.05
C TYR A 71 3.93 0.46 1.59
N VAL A 72 2.90 0.59 0.75
CA VAL A 72 1.59 1.12 1.14
C VAL A 72 0.58 0.00 1.32
N ASN A 73 0.53 -0.91 0.34
CA ASN A 73 -0.45 -1.99 0.24
C ASN A 73 0.10 -3.33 0.73
N LEU A 74 1.12 -3.32 1.60
CA LEU A 74 1.67 -4.55 2.15
C LEU A 74 0.66 -5.30 3.03
N GLY A 75 0.40 -6.54 2.65
CA GLY A 75 -0.67 -7.38 3.16
C GLY A 75 -2.06 -6.92 2.74
N GLY A 76 -2.20 -6.10 1.69
CA GLY A 76 -3.44 -5.50 1.18
C GLY A 76 -3.66 -4.05 1.63
N SER A 77 -4.91 -3.59 1.59
CA SER A 77 -5.25 -2.21 2.01
C SER A 77 -5.06 -1.97 3.51
N GLY A 78 -4.65 -0.76 3.88
CA GLY A 78 -4.44 -0.36 5.27
C GLY A 78 -3.21 -0.97 5.95
N LEU A 79 -2.25 -1.48 5.15
CA LEU A 79 -1.03 -2.14 5.63
C LEU A 79 -1.33 -3.33 6.56
N THR A 80 -2.35 -4.12 6.22
CA THR A 80 -2.89 -5.19 7.09
C THR A 80 -1.91 -6.32 7.38
N ALA A 81 -0.77 -6.42 6.68
CA ALA A 81 0.33 -7.30 7.10
C ALA A 81 0.78 -6.98 8.54
N ALA A 82 0.92 -5.69 8.89
CA ALA A 82 1.32 -5.28 10.22
C ALA A 82 0.27 -5.67 11.28
N LEU A 83 -1.02 -5.53 10.95
CA LEU A 83 -2.13 -5.96 11.80
C LEU A 83 -2.13 -7.49 11.98
N MET A 84 -1.91 -8.24 10.90
CA MET A 84 -1.83 -9.69 10.92
C MET A 84 -0.70 -10.17 11.85
N ILE A 85 0.49 -9.57 11.73
CA ILE A 85 1.63 -9.85 12.61
C ILE A 85 1.28 -9.55 14.07
N ALA A 86 0.64 -8.41 14.34
CA ALA A 86 0.19 -8.06 15.69
C ALA A 86 -0.82 -9.08 16.26
N MET A 87 -1.74 -9.58 15.43
CA MET A 87 -2.69 -10.63 15.82
C MET A 87 -2.01 -11.98 16.05
N ILE A 88 -0.98 -12.33 15.28
CA ILE A 88 -0.17 -13.54 15.48
C ILE A 88 0.51 -13.50 16.86
N ILE A 89 1.15 -12.38 17.19
CA ILE A 89 1.98 -12.25 18.39
C ILE A 89 1.13 -12.11 19.67
N LYS A 90 0.09 -11.27 19.65
CA LYS A 90 -0.54 -10.78 20.89
C LYS A 90 -1.99 -11.24 21.10
N SER A 91 -2.67 -11.71 20.06
CA SER A 91 -4.11 -11.95 20.16
C SER A 91 -4.46 -13.23 20.92
N LYS A 92 -5.28 -13.08 21.97
CA LYS A 92 -5.82 -14.20 22.76
C LYS A 92 -7.26 -14.57 22.40
N SER A 93 -7.99 -13.68 21.74
CA SER A 93 -9.41 -13.85 21.37
C SER A 93 -9.61 -15.01 20.39
N ALA A 94 -10.64 -15.84 20.63
CA ALA A 94 -11.01 -16.94 19.75
C ALA A 94 -11.40 -16.46 18.35
N ILE A 95 -12.13 -15.35 18.25
CA ILE A 95 -12.54 -14.72 17.00
C ILE A 95 -11.31 -14.30 16.18
N ASN A 96 -10.39 -13.56 16.81
CA ASN A 96 -9.17 -13.10 16.14
C ASN A 96 -8.27 -14.27 15.70
N LYS A 97 -8.20 -15.36 16.48
CA LYS A 97 -7.46 -16.57 16.10
C LYS A 97 -8.08 -17.24 14.88
N SER A 98 -9.41 -17.34 14.83
CA SER A 98 -10.14 -17.87 13.67
C SER A 98 -9.85 -17.06 12.41
N ILE A 99 -10.02 -15.73 12.49
CA ILE A 99 -9.76 -14.81 11.38
C ILE A 99 -8.31 -14.92 10.92
N ARG A 100 -7.35 -14.83 11.82
CA ARG A 100 -5.92 -14.96 11.51
C ARG A 100 -5.59 -16.26 10.78
N ASN A 101 -6.17 -17.39 11.20
CA ASN A 101 -5.89 -18.66 10.56
C ASN A 101 -6.42 -18.68 9.11
N ILE A 102 -7.63 -18.16 8.87
CA ILE A 102 -8.24 -18.08 7.53
C ILE A 102 -7.51 -17.05 6.65
N ALA A 103 -7.16 -15.91 7.22
CA ALA A 103 -6.63 -14.76 6.50
C ALA A 103 -5.12 -14.82 6.27
N SER A 104 -4.37 -15.63 7.04
CA SER A 104 -2.90 -15.70 6.94
C SER A 104 -2.42 -16.06 5.54
N GLY A 105 -2.99 -17.11 4.92
CA GLY A 105 -2.65 -17.53 3.56
C GLY A 105 -2.85 -16.42 2.52
N PRO A 106 -4.07 -15.88 2.38
CA PRO A 106 -4.35 -14.75 1.48
C PRO A 106 -3.48 -13.51 1.75
N ALA A 107 -3.25 -13.18 3.02
CA ALA A 107 -2.48 -11.99 3.39
C ALA A 107 -1.00 -12.06 2.94
N PHE A 108 -0.41 -13.25 2.80
CA PHE A 108 0.92 -13.41 2.21
C PHE A 108 0.99 -13.00 0.73
N PHE A 109 -0.15 -13.00 0.05
CA PHE A 109 -0.29 -12.59 -1.34
C PHE A 109 -1.05 -11.26 -1.47
N ASN A 110 -0.98 -10.41 -0.44
CA ASN A 110 -1.62 -9.10 -0.38
C ASN A 110 -3.16 -9.10 -0.56
N ILE A 111 -3.82 -10.26 -0.37
CA ILE A 111 -5.27 -10.41 -0.38
C ILE A 111 -5.77 -10.31 1.07
N ASN A 112 -6.62 -9.33 1.37
CA ASN A 112 -6.93 -8.96 2.75
C ASN A 112 -8.41 -8.78 3.08
N GLU A 113 -9.31 -9.11 2.17
CA GLU A 113 -10.75 -9.14 2.38
C GLU A 113 -11.15 -9.99 3.59
N PRO A 114 -10.53 -11.18 3.84
CA PRO A 114 -10.80 -11.93 5.06
C PRO A 114 -10.43 -11.16 6.35
N VAL A 115 -9.47 -10.24 6.29
CA VAL A 115 -9.13 -9.36 7.42
C VAL A 115 -10.12 -8.20 7.52
N ILE A 116 -10.35 -7.49 6.41
CA ILE A 116 -11.21 -6.29 6.35
C ILE A 116 -12.65 -6.60 6.75
N PHE A 117 -13.20 -7.72 6.28
CA PHE A 117 -14.57 -8.14 6.58
C PHE A 117 -14.67 -9.10 7.77
N GLY A 118 -13.61 -9.86 8.05
CA GLY A 118 -13.58 -10.77 9.21
C GLY A 118 -13.44 -10.00 10.52
N LEU A 119 -12.64 -8.93 10.53
CA LEU A 119 -12.67 -7.94 11.60
C LEU A 119 -13.71 -6.87 11.28
N PRO A 120 -14.28 -6.19 12.29
CA PRO A 120 -15.13 -5.04 12.04
C PRO A 120 -14.25 -3.84 11.69
N ILE A 121 -13.53 -3.86 10.56
CA ILE A 121 -12.77 -2.71 10.07
C ILE A 121 -13.71 -1.76 9.32
N VAL A 122 -14.55 -2.32 8.46
CA VAL A 122 -15.60 -1.59 7.75
C VAL A 122 -16.54 -0.91 8.75
N LEU A 123 -16.82 0.38 8.54
CA LEU A 123 -17.67 1.24 9.36
C LEU A 123 -17.29 1.35 10.84
N ASN A 124 -16.09 0.93 11.23
CA ASN A 124 -15.66 1.00 12.63
C ASN A 124 -14.73 2.20 12.89
N PRO A 125 -15.15 3.17 13.71
CA PRO A 125 -14.39 4.39 13.96
C PRO A 125 -13.10 4.17 14.76
N ILE A 126 -12.94 3.02 15.42
CA ILE A 126 -11.69 2.67 16.11
C ILE A 126 -10.67 2.12 15.12
N TYR A 127 -11.09 1.24 14.21
CA TYR A 127 -10.17 0.64 13.23
C TYR A 127 -9.81 1.57 12.09
N ILE A 128 -10.67 2.54 11.72
CA ILE A 128 -10.35 3.48 10.63
C ILE A 128 -9.07 4.29 10.91
N ILE A 129 -8.80 4.61 12.18
CA ILE A 129 -7.63 5.40 12.59
C ILE A 129 -6.32 4.69 12.20
N PRO A 130 -6.00 3.48 12.73
CA PRO A 130 -4.79 2.77 12.31
C PRO A 130 -4.83 2.36 10.84
N PHE A 131 -6.01 2.06 10.28
CA PHE A 131 -6.16 1.69 8.88
C PHE A 131 -5.75 2.81 7.91
N ILE A 132 -5.95 4.08 8.28
CA ILE A 132 -5.46 5.25 7.54
C ILE A 132 -4.00 5.57 7.88
N LEU A 133 -3.66 5.61 9.17
CA LEU A 133 -2.36 6.11 9.61
C LEU A 133 -1.20 5.15 9.31
N ALA A 134 -1.42 3.83 9.38
CA ALA A 134 -0.38 2.85 9.11
C ALA A 134 0.21 2.94 7.69
N PRO A 135 -0.60 2.93 6.60
CA PRO A 135 -0.05 3.08 5.25
C PRO A 135 0.55 4.48 5.02
N ILE A 136 0.01 5.54 5.62
CA ILE A 136 0.60 6.89 5.54
C ILE A 136 1.99 6.92 6.20
N ALA A 137 2.11 6.37 7.41
CA ALA A 137 3.39 6.32 8.12
C ALA A 137 4.41 5.49 7.33
N SER A 138 4.01 4.34 6.80
CA SER A 138 4.87 3.49 5.97
C SER A 138 5.32 4.22 4.70
N ALA A 139 4.42 4.92 4.02
CA ALA A 139 4.75 5.73 2.83
C ALA A 139 5.76 6.83 3.16
N LEU A 140 5.57 7.56 4.26
CA LEU A 140 6.48 8.63 4.68
C LEU A 140 7.88 8.09 5.02
N ILE A 141 7.95 6.98 5.74
CA ILE A 141 9.23 6.33 6.09
C ILE A 141 9.94 5.85 4.83
N ALA A 142 9.24 5.11 3.95
CA ALA A 142 9.82 4.60 2.72
C ALA A 142 10.29 5.75 1.80
N TYR A 143 9.47 6.78 1.62
CA TYR A 143 9.84 7.95 0.84
C TYR A 143 11.07 8.66 1.41
N GLY A 144 11.11 8.88 2.74
CA GLY A 144 12.24 9.52 3.40
C GLY A 144 13.55 8.73 3.25
N LEU A 145 13.48 7.40 3.40
CA LEU A 145 14.63 6.51 3.21
C LEU A 145 15.10 6.47 1.74
N SER A 146 14.18 6.51 0.78
CA SER A 146 14.57 6.62 -0.63
C SER A 146 15.13 7.99 -0.98
N ALA A 147 14.60 9.06 -0.41
CA ALA A 147 15.06 10.42 -0.68
C ALA A 147 16.49 10.69 -0.18
N ILE A 148 16.95 9.95 0.83
CA ILE A 148 18.35 9.97 1.30
C ILE A 148 19.22 8.89 0.64
N HIS A 149 18.72 8.23 -0.41
CA HIS A 149 19.38 7.12 -1.13
C HIS A 149 19.74 5.91 -0.24
N PHE A 150 19.05 5.71 0.88
CA PHE A 150 19.21 4.51 1.70
C PHE A 150 18.48 3.30 1.07
N VAL A 151 17.37 3.55 0.38
CA VAL A 151 16.60 2.54 -0.37
C VAL A 151 16.47 2.98 -1.83
N ALA A 152 16.96 2.17 -2.76
CA ALA A 152 16.84 2.47 -4.19
C ALA A 152 15.36 2.52 -4.63
N PRO A 153 14.98 3.45 -5.52
CA PRO A 153 13.65 3.47 -6.11
C PRO A 153 13.31 2.16 -6.83
N ALA A 154 12.08 1.68 -6.65
CA ALA A 154 11.62 0.46 -7.32
C ALA A 154 11.63 0.64 -8.84
N SER A 155 12.18 -0.33 -9.57
CA SER A 155 12.45 -0.21 -11.00
C SER A 155 12.06 -1.44 -11.82
N VAL A 156 11.34 -2.39 -11.22
CA VAL A 156 10.87 -3.61 -11.90
C VAL A 156 9.39 -3.79 -11.61
N ILE A 157 8.60 -4.05 -12.64
CA ILE A 157 7.18 -4.35 -12.47
C ILE A 157 7.04 -5.79 -11.96
N VAL A 158 6.52 -5.92 -10.74
CA VAL A 158 6.13 -7.19 -10.12
C VAL A 158 4.63 -7.11 -9.83
N PRO A 159 3.88 -8.24 -9.92
CA PRO A 159 2.52 -8.28 -9.41
C PRO A 159 2.48 -7.90 -7.92
N TRP A 160 1.42 -7.18 -7.55
CA TRP A 160 1.07 -6.97 -6.14
C TRP A 160 0.69 -8.30 -5.48
#